data_AF-A0A180FHC8-F1
#
_entry.id   AF-A0A180FHC8-F1
#
_cell.length_a   1.000
_cell.length_b   1.000
_cell.length_c   1.000
_cell.angle_alpha   90.00
_cell.angle_beta   90.00
_cell.angle_gamma   90.00
#
_symmetry.space_group_name_H-M   'P 1'
#
loop_
_entity.id
_entity.type
_entity.pdbx_description
1 polymer ?
#
loop_
_entity_poly.entity_id
_entity_poly.type
_entity_poly.pdbx_seq_one_letter_code
_entity_poly.pdbx_strand_id
1 'polypeptide(L)'
;MRFRSKDDKSTIIYNSYIMITDIPAEAYEYVVNGNSAIEWVMERYQVSTHKKSGIENDPNDWGREHGKSRYVLDLLLSVVTVSVRTVGVVKGLGSITF
;
A
#
# COMPACT_ATOMS: atom_id res chain seq x y z
N MET A 1 -0.72 8.62 4.60
CA MET A 1 0.59 8.07 4.22
C MET A 1 1.14 8.85 3.03
N ARG A 2 2.45 8.97 2.88
CA ARG A 2 3.08 9.62 1.70
C ARG A 2 4.48 9.08 1.47
N PHE A 3 4.97 9.16 0.23
CA PHE A 3 6.39 8.95 -0.04
C PHE A 3 7.25 10.06 0.58
N ARG A 4 8.52 9.76 0.83
CA ARG A 4 9.49 10.77 1.31
C ARG A 4 9.64 11.92 0.31
N SER A 5 9.70 11.61 -0.99
CA SER A 5 9.65 12.57 -2.09
C SER A 5 8.98 11.93 -3.31
N LYS A 6 8.76 12.70 -4.39
CA LYS A 6 8.21 12.14 -5.64
C LYS A 6 9.15 11.14 -6.31
N ASP A 7 10.46 11.31 -6.10
CA ASP A 7 11.51 10.51 -6.73
C ASP A 7 12.00 9.36 -5.83
N ASP A 8 11.72 9.43 -4.51
CA ASP A 8 12.10 8.40 -3.53
C ASP A 8 10.88 7.62 -3.05
N LYS A 9 10.61 6.49 -3.73
CA LYS A 9 9.62 5.49 -3.33
C LYS A 9 10.20 4.40 -2.40
N SER A 10 11.49 4.46 -2.02
CA SER A 10 12.07 3.48 -1.08
C SER A 10 11.53 3.66 0.34
N THR A 11 10.97 4.83 0.64
CA THR A 11 10.49 5.22 1.97
C THR A 11 9.05 5.71 1.93
N ILE A 12 8.20 5.10 2.76
CA ILE A 12 6.83 5.56 3.05
C ILE A 12 6.80 6.15 4.46
N ILE A 13 6.40 7.42 4.56
CA ILE A 13 6.03 8.06 5.81
C ILE A 13 4.59 7.63 6.13
N TYR A 14 4.44 6.74 7.11
CA TYR A 14 3.13 6.22 7.51
C TYR A 14 2.36 7.29 8.30
N ASN A 15 2.98 7.82 9.36
CA ASN A 15 2.48 8.93 10.17
C ASN A 15 3.67 9.72 10.78
N SER A 16 3.43 10.57 11.79
CA SER A 16 4.49 11.36 12.46
C SER A 16 5.49 10.54 13.28
N TYR A 17 5.20 9.26 13.54
CA TYR A 17 5.99 8.39 14.41
C TYR A 17 6.60 7.20 13.66
N ILE A 18 6.02 6.79 12.54
CA ILE A 18 6.36 5.55 11.83
C ILE A 18 6.76 5.86 10.40
N MET A 19 7.92 5.35 10.01
CA MET A 19 8.42 5.31 8.63
C MET A 19 8.76 3.88 8.26
N ILE A 20 8.47 3.51 7.02
CA ILE A 20 8.83 2.22 6.43
C ILE A 20 9.90 2.52 5.39
N THR A 21 11.10 1.97 5.56
CA THR A 21 12.25 2.17 4.69
C THR A 21 12.59 0.91 3.93
N ASP A 22 13.54 1.02 2.99
CA ASP A 22 14.13 -0.12 2.26
C ASP A 22 13.08 -0.95 1.49
N ILE A 23 12.02 -0.29 1.01
CA ILE A 23 11.01 -0.93 0.16
C ILE A 23 11.64 -1.21 -1.21
N PRO A 24 11.69 -2.48 -1.66
CA PRO A 24 12.28 -2.83 -2.96
C PRO A 24 11.56 -2.13 -4.11
N ALA A 25 12.31 -1.59 -5.08
CA ALA A 25 11.73 -0.93 -6.25
C ALA A 25 10.80 -1.87 -7.04
N GLU A 26 11.14 -3.17 -7.10
CA GLU A 26 10.33 -4.19 -7.77
C GLU A 26 8.93 -4.37 -7.14
N ALA A 27 8.75 -4.00 -5.87
CA ALA A 27 7.44 -4.08 -5.21
C ALA A 27 6.41 -3.14 -5.85
N TYR A 28 6.86 -2.12 -6.59
CA TYR A 28 6.01 -1.20 -7.35
C TYR A 28 5.69 -1.70 -8.77
N GLU A 29 6.36 -2.75 -9.27
CA GLU A 29 6.07 -3.35 -10.58
C GLU A 29 4.74 -4.12 -10.59
N TYR A 30 4.24 -4.55 -9.43
CA TYR A 30 2.93 -5.17 -9.33
C TYR A 30 1.81 -4.13 -9.41
N VAL A 31 1.38 -3.87 -10.65
CA VAL A 31 0.35 -2.88 -10.99
C VAL A 31 -1.03 -3.52 -11.15
N VAL A 32 -2.03 -2.91 -10.53
CA VAL A 32 -3.44 -3.29 -10.64
C VAL A 32 -4.23 -2.06 -11.07
N ASN A 33 -4.93 -2.13 -12.21
CA ASN A 33 -5.79 -1.05 -12.70
C ASN A 33 -5.12 0.36 -12.75
N GLY A 34 -3.83 0.41 -13.11
CA GLY A 34 -3.07 1.65 -13.35
C GLY A 34 -2.20 2.16 -12.21
N ASN A 35 -2.34 1.64 -10.98
CA ASN A 35 -1.48 1.98 -9.84
C ASN A 35 -0.81 0.72 -9.26
N SER A 36 0.34 0.86 -8.59
CA SER A 36 0.90 -0.26 -7.82
C SER A 36 -0.04 -0.67 -6.69
N ALA A 37 -0.01 -1.94 -6.29
CA ALA A 37 -0.81 -2.41 -5.16
C ALA A 37 -0.51 -1.63 -3.86
N ILE A 38 0.73 -1.18 -3.66
CA ILE A 38 1.15 -0.34 -2.54
C ILE A 38 0.48 1.04 -2.59
N GLU A 39 0.46 1.68 -3.76
CA GLU A 39 -0.19 2.98 -3.95
C GLU A 39 -1.70 2.90 -3.72
N TRP A 40 -2.35 1.79 -4.07
CA TRP A 40 -3.76 1.57 -3.71
C TRP A 40 -3.99 1.59 -2.20
N VAL A 41 -3.12 0.94 -1.41
CA VAL A 41 -3.23 0.99 0.05
C VAL A 41 -3.04 2.42 0.54
N MET A 42 -2.04 3.13 0.04
CA MET A 42 -1.77 4.53 0.43
C MET A 42 -2.93 5.48 0.10
N GLU A 43 -3.58 5.29 -1.05
CA GLU A 43 -4.71 6.10 -1.50
C GLU A 43 -5.99 5.80 -0.71
N ARG A 44 -6.27 4.52 -0.43
CA ARG A 44 -7.55 4.12 0.17
C ARG A 44 -7.56 4.19 1.69
N TYR A 45 -6.43 3.93 2.34
CA TYR A 45 -6.32 3.94 3.79
C TYR A 45 -5.85 5.31 4.31
N GLN A 46 -6.69 6.32 4.06
CA GLN A 46 -6.56 7.66 4.61
C GLN A 46 -7.89 8.14 5.18
N VAL A 47 -7.84 8.97 6.23
CA VAL A 47 -9.04 9.65 6.73
C VAL A 47 -9.54 10.61 5.65
N SER A 48 -10.81 10.48 5.30
CA SER A 48 -11.44 11.34 4.31
C SER A 48 -12.88 11.63 4.67
N THR A 49 -13.38 12.80 4.28
CA THR A 49 -14.78 13.19 4.53
C THR A 49 -15.44 13.50 3.19
N HIS A 50 -16.56 12.83 2.90
CA HIS A 50 -17.29 13.07 1.68
C HIS A 50 -17.99 14.43 1.73
N LYS A 51 -17.59 15.36 0.85
CA LYS A 51 -18.00 16.77 0.92
C LYS A 51 -19.51 17.02 0.93
N LYS A 52 -20.30 16.21 0.22
CA LYS A 52 -21.76 16.42 0.12
C LYS A 52 -22.54 15.85 1.29
N SER A 53 -22.14 14.67 1.78
CA SER A 53 -22.86 13.97 2.84
C SER A 53 -22.30 14.25 4.24
N GLY A 54 -21.08 14.75 4.34
CA GLY A 54 -20.37 14.92 5.62
C GLY A 54 -19.94 13.59 6.24
N ILE A 55 -20.14 12.45 5.56
CA ILE A 55 -19.77 11.14 6.10
C ILE A 55 -18.25 11.01 6.10
N GLU A 56 -17.70 10.79 7.29
CA GLU A 56 -16.29 10.48 7.51
C GLU A 56 -16.03 9.00 7.21
N ASN A 57 -14.91 8.75 6.55
CA ASN A 57 -14.34 7.43 6.33
C ASN A 57 -12.97 7.41 7.02
N ASP A 58 -12.93 6.87 8.25
CA ASP A 58 -11.70 6.62 8.98
C ASP A 58 -11.35 5.12 8.91
N PRO A 59 -10.29 4.72 8.17
CA PRO A 59 -9.86 3.32 8.11
C PRO A 59 -9.41 2.74 9.47
N ASN A 60 -9.12 3.59 10.46
CA ASN A 60 -8.72 3.14 11.79
C ASN A 60 -9.90 2.62 12.63
N ASP A 61 -11.15 2.97 12.28
CA ASP A 61 -12.35 2.48 12.99
C ASP A 61 -12.41 0.96 12.95
N TRP A 62 -12.19 0.36 11.79
CA TRP A 62 -12.17 -1.10 11.64
C TRP A 62 -11.12 -1.74 12.56
N GLY A 63 -9.94 -1.14 12.66
CA GLY A 63 -8.88 -1.59 13.56
C GLY A 63 -9.27 -1.49 15.04
N ARG A 64 -9.96 -0.41 15.43
CA ARG A 64 -10.45 -0.22 16.81
C ARG A 64 -11.52 -1.25 17.17
N GLU A 65 -12.51 -1.46 16.31
CA GLU A 65 -13.60 -2.42 16.51
C GLU A 65 -13.11 -3.86 16.71
N HIS A 66 -12.03 -4.23 16.01
CA HIS A 66 -11.50 -5.60 16.03
C HIS A 66 -10.30 -5.78 16.96
N GLY A 67 -9.93 -4.77 17.75
CA GLY A 67 -8.75 -4.82 18.63
C GLY A 67 -7.42 -4.94 17.87
N LYS A 68 -7.37 -4.47 16.61
CA LYS A 68 -6.22 -4.54 15.69
C LYS A 68 -5.74 -3.14 15.31
N SER A 69 -5.20 -2.41 16.29
CA SER A 69 -4.71 -1.04 16.12
C SER A 69 -3.64 -0.87 15.03
N ARG A 70 -2.89 -1.94 14.72
CA ARG A 70 -1.84 -1.97 13.69
C ARG A 70 -2.31 -2.43 12.31
N TYR A 71 -3.60 -2.72 12.13
CA TYR A 71 -4.09 -3.39 10.92
C TYR A 71 -3.62 -2.75 9.60
N VAL A 72 -3.72 -1.43 9.48
CA VAL A 72 -3.34 -0.72 8.25
C VAL A 72 -1.83 -0.80 7.98
N LEU A 73 -1.01 -0.73 9.03
CA LEU A 73 0.44 -0.92 8.92
C LEU A 73 0.79 -2.35 8.49
N ASP A 74 0.19 -3.34 9.14
CA ASP A 74 0.47 -4.75 8.85
C ASP A 74 -0.04 -5.13 7.44
N LEU A 75 -1.16 -4.55 6.99
CA LEU A 75 -1.66 -4.67 5.62
C LEU A 75 -0.66 -4.11 4.61
N LEU A 76 -0.15 -2.90 4.83
CA LEU A 76 0.81 -2.27 3.93
C LEU A 76 2.08 -3.13 3.78
N LEU A 77 2.65 -3.62 4.89
CA LEU A 77 3.82 -4.50 4.88
C LEU A 77 3.54 -5.84 4.16
N SER A 78 2.34 -6.38 4.37
CA SER A 78 1.89 -7.60 3.69
C SER A 78 1.77 -7.38 2.19
N VAL A 79 1.21 -6.23 1.76
CA VAL A 79 1.07 -5.88 0.34
C VAL A 79 2.43 -5.68 -0.32
N VAL A 80 3.40 -5.06 0.34
CA VAL A 80 4.79 -4.99 -0.17
C VAL A 80 5.33 -6.40 -0.45
N THR A 81 5.14 -7.33 0.49
CA THR A 81 5.59 -8.72 0.34
C THR A 81 4.86 -9.44 -0.79
N VAL A 82 3.54 -9.28 -0.89
CA VAL A 82 2.72 -9.85 -1.96
C VAL A 82 3.19 -9.33 -3.31
N SER A 83 3.46 -8.03 -3.44
CA SER A 83 3.95 -7.45 -4.69
C SER A 83 5.25 -8.06 -5.16
N VAL A 84 6.27 -8.13 -4.29
CA VAL A 84 7.57 -8.74 -4.62
C VAL A 84 7.41 -10.19 -5.06
N ARG A 85 6.63 -10.98 -4.32
CA ARG A 85 6.39 -12.39 -4.63
C ARG A 85 5.67 -12.57 -5.96
N THR A 86 4.66 -11.74 -6.23
CA THR A 86 3.92 -11.78 -7.50
C THR A 86 4.83 -11.46 -8.67
N VAL A 87 5.66 -10.42 -8.56
CA VAL A 87 6.65 -10.07 -9.59
C VAL A 87 7.61 -11.23 -9.83
N GLY A 88 8.10 -11.87 -8.77
CA GLY A 88 8.95 -13.06 -8.88
C GLY A 88 8.27 -14.23 -9.60
N VAL A 89 7.00 -14.51 -9.29
CA VAL A 89 6.21 -15.56 -9.97
C VAL A 89 6.02 -15.23 -11.45
N VAL A 90 5.63 -13.99 -11.77
CA VAL A 90 5.41 -13.55 -13.15
C VAL A 90 6.70 -13.63 -13.97
N LYS A 91 7.84 -13.18 -13.41
CA LYS A 91 9.16 -13.29 -14.05
C LYS A 91 9.59 -14.75 -14.27
N GLY A 92 9.08 -15.68 -13.47
CA GLY A 92 9.31 -17.13 -13.61
C GLY A 92 8.39 -17.84 -14.62
N LEU A 93 7.39 -17.15 -15.19
CA LEU A 93 6.54 -17.73 -16.23
C LEU A 93 7.34 -17.90 -17.52
N GLY A 94 7.16 -19.04 -18.19
CA GLY A 94 7.79 -19.31 -19.48
C GLY A 94 7.28 -18.38 -20.58
N SER A 95 8.05 -18.24 -21.66
CA SER A 95 7.62 -17.50 -22.84
C SER A 95 6.42 -18.17 -23.49
N ILE A 96 5.40 -17.39 -23.82
CA ILE A 96 4.26 -17.86 -24.61
C ILE A 96 4.74 -18.09 -26.05
N THR A 97 4.54 -19.31 -26.55
CA THR A 97 4.74 -19.63 -27.96
C THR A 97 3.37 -19.61 -28.64
N PHE A 98 3.25 -18.91 -29.76
CA PHE A 98 2.02 -18.80 -30.57
C PHE A 98 2.13 -19.65 -31.83
#